data_AF-A0A6A8A930-F1
#
_entry.id   AF-A0A6A8A930-F1
#
_cell.length_a   1.000
_cell.length_b   1.000
_cell.length_c   1.000
_cell.angle_alpha   90.00
_cell.angle_beta   90.00
_cell.angle_gamma   90.00
#
_symmetry.space_group_name_H-M   'P 1'
#
loop_
_entity.id
_entity.type
_entity.pdbx_description
1 polymer ?
#
loop_
_entity_poly.entity_id
_entity_poly.type
_entity_poly.pdbx_seq_one_letter_code
_entity_poly.pdbx_strand_id
1 'polypeptide(L)'
;MEKLGWLPVSPLLFYVDFMNEKDLETSGGMPVDAGEEQRLKRGERAEAERKLRAAAKLRENLQRRKQQARARRAGEEDQTIGLPAAKTDESS
;
A
#
# COMPACT_ATOMS: atom_id res chain seq x y z
N MET A 1 21.92 -8.61 44.81
CA MET A 1 21.60 -7.36 44.07
C MET A 1 22.17 -7.52 42.67
N GLU A 2 21.42 -8.15 41.77
CA GLU A 2 21.85 -8.36 40.38
C GLU A 2 21.23 -7.28 39.49
N LYS A 3 22.10 -6.55 38.81
CA LYS A 3 21.75 -5.44 37.92
C LYS A 3 21.28 -6.01 36.58
N LEU A 4 19.97 -6.12 36.40
CA LEU A 4 19.37 -6.41 35.10
C LEU A 4 19.54 -5.18 34.19
N GLY A 5 20.50 -5.24 33.29
CA GLY A 5 20.74 -4.23 32.25
C GLY A 5 19.62 -4.25 31.20
N TRP A 6 18.98 -3.11 31.01
CA TRP A 6 17.95 -2.89 30.01
C TRP A 6 18.61 -2.81 28.62
N LEU A 7 18.39 -3.81 27.77
CA LEU A 7 18.77 -3.73 26.35
C LEU A 7 17.86 -2.71 25.64
N PRO A 8 18.40 -1.80 24.79
CA PRO A 8 17.59 -0.85 24.06
C PRO A 8 16.72 -1.58 23.03
N VAL A 9 15.41 -1.55 23.25
CA VAL A 9 14.39 -2.11 22.36
C VAL A 9 14.20 -1.15 21.19
N SER A 10 15.16 -1.07 20.26
CA SER A 10 14.94 -0.42 18.96
C SER A 10 15.88 -0.94 17.87
N PRO A 11 15.73 -2.20 17.42
CA PRO A 11 16.45 -2.69 16.24
C PRO A 11 15.82 -2.20 14.91
N LEU A 12 14.56 -1.77 14.95
CA LEU A 12 13.76 -1.50 13.75
C LEU A 12 14.08 -0.16 13.08
N LEU A 13 14.50 0.85 13.83
CA LEU A 13 14.87 2.16 13.24
C LEU A 13 16.16 2.06 12.43
N PHE A 14 17.13 1.25 12.87
CA PHE A 14 18.38 1.03 12.13
C PHE A 14 18.17 0.27 10.81
N TYR A 15 17.21 -0.66 10.78
CA TYR A 15 16.91 -1.44 9.58
C TYR A 15 16.22 -0.60 8.48
N VAL A 16 15.35 0.32 8.88
CA VAL A 16 14.65 1.21 7.93
C VAL A 16 15.61 2.22 7.30
N ASP A 17 16.53 2.81 8.07
CA ASP A 17 17.55 3.71 7.53
C ASP A 17 18.56 2.98 6.62
N PHE A 18 18.99 1.77 6.99
CA PHE A 18 19.91 0.96 6.18
C PHE A 18 19.32 0.54 4.83
N MET A 19 18.01 0.27 4.75
CA MET A 19 17.37 -0.04 3.47
C MET A 19 17.22 1.20 2.57
N ASN A 20 17.11 2.39 3.14
CA ASN A 20 16.95 3.64 2.38
C ASN A 20 18.27 4.10 1.73
N GLU A 21 19.42 3.76 2.34
CA GLU A 21 20.76 4.13 1.84
C GLU A 21 21.17 3.34 0.58
N LYS A 22 20.69 2.10 0.43
CA LYS A 22 21.02 1.23 -0.73
C LYS A 22 20.31 1.58 -2.03
N ASP A 23 19.19 2.31 -1.97
CA ASP A 23 18.42 2.69 -3.15
C ASP A 23 19.07 3.85 -3.94
N LEU A 24 20.00 4.60 -3.32
CA LEU A 24 20.70 5.73 -3.96
C LEU A 24 21.89 5.31 -4.83
N GLU A 25 22.60 4.24 -4.46
CA GLU A 25 23.87 3.87 -5.13
C GLU A 25 23.70 3.18 -6.49
N THR A 26 22.49 2.71 -6.84
CA THR A 26 22.25 1.98 -8.10
C THR A 26 21.86 2.89 -9.28
N SER A 27 21.86 4.22 -9.10
CA SER A 27 21.55 5.19 -10.16
C SER A 27 22.80 5.62 -10.96
N GLY A 28 23.62 4.64 -11.37
CA GLY A 28 24.67 4.87 -12.35
C GLY A 28 24.04 5.16 -13.73
N GLY A 29 23.96 6.44 -14.08
CA GLY A 29 23.34 6.93 -15.32
C GLY A 29 24.03 6.42 -16.58
N MET A 30 23.45 5.37 -17.18
CA MET A 30 23.65 5.04 -18.59
C MET A 30 22.85 6.03 -19.44
N PRO A 31 23.33 6.46 -20.63
CA PRO A 31 22.55 7.30 -21.52
C PRO A 31 21.34 6.50 -21.99
N VAL A 32 20.17 6.78 -21.40
CA VAL A 32 18.89 6.22 -21.81
C VAL A 32 18.54 6.78 -23.18
N ASP A 33 18.22 5.90 -24.12
CA ASP A 33 17.80 6.30 -25.46
C ASP A 33 16.51 7.14 -25.37
N ALA A 34 16.35 8.16 -26.20
CA ALA A 34 15.24 9.11 -26.13
C ALA A 34 13.86 8.42 -26.25
N GLY A 35 13.81 7.23 -26.87
CA GLY A 35 12.63 6.36 -26.91
C GLY A 35 12.30 5.68 -25.57
N GLU A 36 13.29 5.34 -24.76
CA GLU A 36 13.11 4.75 -23.43
C GLU A 36 12.63 5.80 -22.43
N GLU A 37 13.18 7.01 -22.48
CA GLU A 37 12.77 8.12 -21.61
C GLU A 37 11.28 8.48 -21.79
N GLN A 38 10.77 8.45 -23.04
CA GLN A 38 9.36 8.67 -23.32
C GLN A 38 8.46 7.54 -22.80
N ARG A 39 8.92 6.29 -22.83
CA ARG A 39 8.18 5.13 -22.31
C ARG A 39 8.12 5.18 -20.78
N LEU A 40 9.22 5.54 -20.12
CA LEU A 40 9.29 5.77 -18.68
C LEU A 40 8.33 6.88 -18.24
N LYS A 41 8.38 8.05 -18.88
CA LYS A 41 7.45 9.16 -18.62
C LYS A 41 5.97 8.77 -18.82
N ARG A 42 5.67 7.91 -19.80
CA ARG A 42 4.31 7.37 -20.01
C ARG A 42 3.91 6.40 -18.90
N GLY A 43 4.83 5.54 -18.46
CA GLY A 43 4.63 4.62 -17.33
C GLY A 43 4.37 5.36 -16.02
N GLU A 44 5.18 6.37 -15.71
CA GLU A 44 5.03 7.22 -14.53
C GLU A 44 3.66 7.91 -14.46
N ARG A 45 3.17 8.41 -15.60
CA ARG A 45 1.81 9.00 -15.68
C ARG A 45 0.72 7.99 -15.38
N ALA A 46 0.84 6.77 -15.91
CA ALA A 46 -0.12 5.70 -15.66
C ALA A 46 -0.11 5.26 -14.18
N GLU A 47 1.05 5.21 -13.55
CA GLU A 47 1.17 4.92 -12.11
C GLU A 47 0.57 6.02 -11.24
N ALA A 48 0.83 7.29 -11.57
CA ALA A 48 0.23 8.42 -10.88
C ALA A 48 -1.31 8.35 -10.94
N GLU A 49 -1.87 8.04 -12.11
CA GLU A 49 -3.31 7.89 -12.27
C GLU A 49 -3.89 6.71 -11.46
N ARG A 50 -3.19 5.57 -11.43
CA ARG A 50 -3.56 4.42 -10.58
C ARG A 50 -3.56 4.79 -9.10
N LYS A 51 -2.55 5.51 -8.63
CA LYS A 51 -2.45 6.00 -7.24
C LYS A 51 -3.60 6.94 -6.89
N LEU A 52 -3.96 7.87 -7.78
CA LEU A 52 -5.10 8.78 -7.58
C LEU A 52 -6.43 8.02 -7.47
N ARG A 53 -6.68 7.06 -8.38
CA ARG A 53 -7.89 6.23 -8.33
C ARG A 53 -7.94 5.37 -7.07
N ALA A 54 -6.82 4.80 -6.65
CA ALA A 54 -6.71 4.01 -5.42
C ALA A 54 -7.05 4.87 -4.17
N ALA A 55 -6.51 6.09 -4.10
CA ALA A 55 -6.80 7.01 -3.00
C ALA A 55 -8.28 7.42 -2.95
N ALA A 56 -8.90 7.73 -4.10
CA ALA A 56 -10.32 8.04 -4.20
C ALA A 56 -11.18 6.85 -3.75
N LYS A 57 -10.88 5.65 -4.24
CA LYS A 57 -11.58 4.41 -3.88
C LYS A 57 -11.41 4.06 -2.39
N LEU A 58 -10.26 4.38 -1.79
CA LEU A 58 -10.04 4.18 -0.36
C LEU A 58 -10.94 5.10 0.48
N ARG A 59 -11.05 6.38 0.10
CA ARG A 59 -11.95 7.33 0.78
C ARG A 59 -13.40 6.86 0.73
N GLU A 60 -13.87 6.44 -0.43
CA GLU A 60 -15.22 5.89 -0.60
C GLU A 60 -15.44 4.64 0.27
N ASN A 61 -14.50 3.68 0.26
CA ASN A 61 -14.60 2.48 1.08
C ASN A 61 -14.65 2.80 2.59
N LEU A 62 -13.87 3.76 3.06
CA LEU A 62 -13.88 4.19 4.45
C LEU A 62 -15.22 4.83 4.82
N GLN A 63 -15.78 5.68 3.96
CA GLN A 63 -17.11 6.27 4.17
C GLN A 63 -18.20 5.20 4.23
N ARG A 64 -18.19 4.25 3.30
CA ARG A 64 -19.14 3.12 3.28
C ARG A 64 -19.04 2.27 4.55
N ARG A 65 -17.83 1.91 4.98
CA ARG A 65 -17.62 1.18 6.25
C ARG A 65 -18.10 1.97 7.47
N LYS A 66 -17.90 3.29 7.49
CA LYS A 66 -18.37 4.15 8.59
C LYS A 66 -19.89 4.20 8.66
N GLN A 67 -20.57 4.31 7.52
CA GLN A 67 -22.03 4.25 7.45
C GLN A 67 -22.55 2.90 7.93
N GLN A 68 -21.97 1.81 7.44
CA GLN A 68 -22.35 0.45 7.84
C GLN A 68 -22.15 0.23 9.36
N ALA A 69 -21.05 0.70 9.94
CA ALA A 69 -20.81 0.63 11.38
C ALA A 69 -21.81 1.48 12.20
N ARG A 70 -22.38 2.55 11.62
CA ARG A 70 -23.45 3.33 12.27
C ARG A 70 -24.78 2.60 12.19
N ALA A 71 -25.15 2.10 11.01
CA ALA A 71 -26.35 1.29 10.78
C ALA A 71 -26.41 0.10 11.75
N ARG A 72 -25.31 -0.66 11.89
CA ARG A 72 -25.21 -1.77 12.86
C ARG A 72 -25.43 -1.36 14.32
N ARG A 73 -24.99 -0.16 14.72
CA ARG A 73 -25.24 0.36 16.08
C ARG A 73 -26.67 0.82 16.26
N ALA A 74 -27.30 1.33 15.20
CA ALA A 74 -28.69 1.76 15.20
C ALA A 74 -29.68 0.57 15.10
N GLY A 75 -29.19 -0.65 14.88
CA GLY A 75 -30.03 -1.83 14.66
C GLY A 75 -30.67 -1.86 13.27
N GLU A 76 -30.16 -1.08 12.31
CA GLU A 76 -30.63 -1.12 10.93
C GLU A 76 -30.15 -2.40 10.23
N GLU A 77 -31.00 -2.92 9.35
CA GLU A 77 -30.73 -4.13 8.57
C GLU A 77 -29.55 -3.89 7.60
N ASP A 78 -28.55 -4.79 7.61
CA ASP A 78 -27.38 -4.70 6.74
C ASP A 78 -27.76 -5.16 5.32
N GLN A 79 -28.14 -4.23 4.44
CA GLN A 79 -28.48 -4.50 3.04
C GLN A 79 -27.26 -4.92 2.17
N THR A 80 -26.11 -5.19 2.79
CA THR A 80 -24.92 -5.62 2.05
C THR A 80 -25.15 -7.01 1.47
N ILE A 81 -25.29 -7.06 0.16
CA ILE A 81 -25.22 -8.31 -0.60
C ILE A 81 -23.82 -8.90 -0.40
N GLY A 82 -23.75 -10.14 0.09
CA GLY A 82 -22.49 -10.84 0.37
C GLY A 82 -21.57 -10.89 -0.85
N LEU A 83 -20.25 -11.03 -0.62
CA LEU A 83 -19.31 -11.19 -1.73
C LEU A 83 -19.66 -12.46 -2.52
N PRO A 84 -19.56 -12.43 -3.87
CA PRO A 84 -19.74 -13.64 -4.67
C PRO A 84 -18.71 -14.68 -4.23
N ALA A 85 -19.13 -15.95 -4.17
CA ALA A 85 -18.21 -17.05 -3.88
C ALA A 85 -17.03 -16.99 -4.84
N ALA A 86 -15.81 -17.06 -4.30
CA ALA A 86 -14.62 -17.18 -5.13
C ALA A 86 -14.76 -18.45 -5.97
N LYS A 87 -14.71 -18.32 -7.30
CA LYS A 87 -14.68 -19.49 -8.19
C LYS A 87 -13.40 -20.26 -7.90
N THR A 88 -13.53 -21.46 -7.36
CA THR A 88 -12.41 -22.34 -6.99
C THR A 88 -11.86 -23.16 -8.16
N ASP A 89 -12.26 -22.88 -9.41
CA ASP A 89 -12.13 -23.86 -10.50
C ASP A 89 -11.14 -23.51 -11.61
N GLU A 90 -10.24 -22.54 -11.45
CA GLU A 90 -9.25 -22.25 -12.51
C GLU A 90 -7.88 -21.95 -11.90
N SER A 91 -7.36 -22.92 -11.15
CA SER A 91 -5.94 -22.97 -10.79
C SER A 91 -5.46 -24.42 -10.95
N SER A 92 -5.17 -24.78 -12.20
CA SER A 92 -4.32 -25.93 -12.59
C SER A 92 -3.33 -25.46 -13.64
#